data_AF-A0A9D9R647-F1
#
_entry.id   AF-A0A9D9R647-F1
#
_cell.length_a   1.000
_cell.length_b   1.000
_cell.length_c   1.000
_cell.angle_alpha   90.00
_cell.angle_beta   90.00
_cell.angle_gamma   90.00
#
_symmetry.space_group_name_H-M   'P 1'
#
loop_
_entity.id
_entity.type
_entity.pdbx_description
1 polymer ?
#
loop_
_entity_poly.entity_id
_entity_poly.type
_entity_poly.pdbx_seq_one_letter_code
_entity_poly.pdbx_strand_id
1 'polypeptide(L)' 'GLSALEWVAVAMCIGAVLAAEAFNSAIEALSDRVSPGYDEAVRRTKDFAAGGVLLTAMAAFVVGLIVFVPKLIDLL' A
#
# COMPACT_ATOMS: atom_id res chain seq x y z
N GLY A 1 -23.39 -6.91 -8.80
CA GLY A 1 -22.50 -7.45 -7.75
C GLY A 1 -21.09 -7.65 -8.28
N LEU A 2 -20.12 -7.97 -7.42
CA LEU A 2 -18.75 -8.31 -7.83
C LEU A 2 -18.64 -9.81 -8.16
N SER A 3 -17.90 -10.13 -9.21
CA SER A 3 -17.48 -11.49 -9.56
C SER A 3 -16.43 -12.01 -8.58
N ALA A 4 -16.20 -13.32 -8.57
CA ALA A 4 -15.19 -13.94 -7.72
C ALA A 4 -13.78 -13.36 -7.98
N LEU A 5 -13.43 -13.10 -9.25
CA LEU A 5 -12.13 -12.52 -9.60
C LEU A 5 -11.98 -11.07 -9.15
N GLU A 6 -13.06 -10.27 -9.23
CA GLU A 6 -13.05 -8.91 -8.71
C GLU A 6 -12.90 -8.89 -7.18
N TRP A 7 -13.55 -9.83 -6.48
CA TRP A 7 -13.35 -10.01 -5.04
C TRP A 7 -11.92 -10.41 -4.69
N VAL A 8 -11.33 -11.34 -5.44
CA VAL A 8 -9.91 -11.73 -5.26
C VAL A 8 -8.99 -10.52 -5.48
N ALA A 9 -9.22 -9.72 -6.53
CA ALA A 9 -8.44 -8.52 -6.79
C ALA A 9 -8.53 -7.49 -5.64
N VAL A 10 -9.73 -7.24 -5.13
CA VAL A 10 -9.96 -6.34 -3.98
C VAL A 10 -9.28 -6.88 -2.72
N ALA A 11 -9.45 -8.17 -2.41
CA ALA A 11 -8.81 -8.80 -1.25
C ALA A 11 -7.28 -8.73 -1.33
N MET A 12 -6.72 -8.98 -2.52
CA MET A 12 -5.28 -8.86 -2.77
C MET A 12 -4.78 -7.42 -2.62
N CYS A 13 -5.53 -6.42 -3.09
CA CYS A 13 -5.17 -5.01 -2.91
C CYS A 13 -5.14 -4.61 -1.43
N ILE A 14 -6.15 -5.01 -0.65
CA ILE A 14 -6.20 -4.77 0.80
C ILE A 14 -5.01 -5.44 1.48
N GLY A 15 -4.77 -6.72 1.19
CA GLY A 15 -3.65 -7.48 1.74
C GLY A 15 -2.30 -6.85 1.39
N ALA A 16 -2.12 -6.41 0.14
CA ALA A 16 -0.88 -5.79 -0.31
C ALA A 16 -0.60 -4.45 0.39
N VAL A 17 -1.60 -3.57 0.52
CA VAL A 17 -1.43 -2.28 1.22
C VAL A 17 -1.11 -2.49 2.70
N LEU A 18 -1.81 -3.41 3.37
CA LEU A 18 -1.53 -3.74 4.78
C LEU A 18 -0.14 -4.36 4.95
N ALA A 19 0.28 -5.25 4.04
CA ALA A 19 1.61 -5.82 4.07
C ALA A 19 2.69 -4.75 3.87
N ALA A 20 2.50 -3.83 2.91
CA ALA A 20 3.42 -2.72 2.66
C ALA A 20 3.55 -1.81 3.89
N GLU A 21 2.44 -1.46 4.53
CA GLU A 21 2.44 -0.65 5.76
C GLU A 21 3.15 -1.35 6.91
N ALA A 22 2.91 -2.66 7.09
CA ALA A 22 3.59 -3.47 8.09
C ALA A 22 5.11 -3.51 7.85
N PHE A 23 5.55 -3.63 6.59
CA PHE A 23 6.97 -3.55 6.25
C PHE A 23 7.55 -2.16 6.50
N ASN A 24 6.83 -1.08 6.17
CA ASN A 24 7.25 0.29 6.48
C ASN A 24 7.47 0.47 7.99
N SER A 25 6.49 0.05 8.80
CA SER A 25 6.55 0.11 10.27
C SER A 25 7.71 -0.72 10.84
N ALA A 26 7.98 -1.90 10.26
CA ALA A 26 9.10 -2.75 10.67
C ALA A 26 10.46 -2.09 10.37
N ILE A 27 10.59 -1.44 9.20
CA ILE A 27 11.79 -0.70 8.81
C ILE A 27 11.99 0.51 9.73
N GLU A 28 10.93 1.25 10.06
CA GLU A 28 10.99 2.35 11.00
C GLU A 28 11.46 1.90 12.39
N ALA A 29 10.85 0.84 12.93
CA ALA A 29 11.19 0.30 14.24
C ALA A 29 12.64 -0.22 14.31
N LEU A 30 13.12 -0.90 13.26
CA LEU A 30 14.51 -1.34 13.17
C LEU A 30 15.45 -0.14 13.10
N SER A 31 15.12 0.85 12.28
CA SER A 31 15.93 2.05 12.09
C SER A 31 16.08 2.86 13.37
N ASP A 32 14.99 3.05 14.12
CA ASP A 32 14.99 3.75 15.41
C ASP A 32 15.82 3.01 16.47
N ARG A 33 15.90 1.69 16.36
CA ARG A 33 16.75 0.88 17.23
C ARG A 33 18.23 0.91 16.85
N VAL A 34 18.55 0.95 15.56
CA VAL A 34 19.94 0.93 15.06
C VAL A 34 20.59 2.31 15.13
N SER A 35 19.84 3.38 14.86
CA SER A 35 20.32 4.76 14.97
C SER A 35 19.34 5.62 15.78
N PRO A 36 19.55 5.75 17.11
CA PRO A 36 18.72 6.59 17.96
C PRO A 36 18.85 8.10 17.67
N GLY A 37 19.92 8.50 16.98
CA GLY A 37 20.18 9.88 16.57
C GLY A 37 19.85 10.12 15.10
N TYR A 38 19.97 11.38 14.68
CA TYR A 38 19.80 11.73 13.28
C TYR A 38 20.88 11.07 12.42
N ASP A 39 20.44 10.29 11.44
CA ASP A 39 21.28 9.69 10.40
C ASP A 39 20.57 9.88 9.04
N GLU A 40 21.29 10.47 8.10
CA GLU A 40 20.75 10.81 6.79
C GLU A 40 20.45 9.57 5.91
N ALA A 41 21.20 8.48 6.09
CA ALA A 41 20.93 7.22 5.42
C ALA A 41 19.66 6.55 5.98
N VAL A 42 19.44 6.64 7.30
CA VAL A 42 18.20 6.19 7.94
C VAL A 42 17.00 6.99 7.43
N ARG A 43 17.12 8.32 7.37
CA ARG A 43 16.05 9.17 6.83
C ARG A 43 15.67 8.74 5.42
N ARG A 44 16.66 8.58 4.54
CA ARG A 44 16.45 8.14 3.15
C ARG A 44 15.82 6.74 3.06
N THR A 45 16.18 5.84 3.97
CA THR A 45 15.61 4.48 4.03
C THR A 45 14.14 4.53 4.41
N LYS A 46 13.76 5.34 5.40
CA LYS A 46 12.35 5.57 5.77
C LYS A 46 11.56 6.21 4.63
N ASP A 47 12.14 7.19 3.94
CA ASP A 47 11.51 7.84 2.78
C ASP A 47 11.21 6.82 1.66
N PHE A 48 12.13 5.87 1.41
CA PHE A 48 11.90 4.80 0.43
C PHE A 48 10.81 3.81 0.87
N ALA A 49 10.78 3.46 2.16
CA ALA A 49 9.76 2.57 2.71
C ALA A 49 8.35 3.18 2.59
N ALA A 50 8.20 4.45 2.99
CA ALA A 50 6.97 5.21 2.81
C ALA A 50 6.60 5.38 1.33
N GLY A 51 7.58 5.60 0.45
CA GLY A 51 7.39 5.61 -1.00
C GLY A 51 6.83 4.30 -1.54
N GLY A 52 7.28 3.16 -1.02
CA GLY A 52 6.77 1.83 -1.38
C GLY A 52 5.29 1.64 -0.98
N VAL A 53 4.91 2.12 0.21
CA VAL A 53 3.51 2.13 0.65
C VAL A 53 2.65 2.97 -0.29
N LEU A 54 3.11 4.18 -0.64
CA LEU A 54 2.39 5.08 -1.54
C LEU A 54 2.16 4.44 -2.91
N LEU A 55 3.20 3.83 -3.50
CA LEU A 55 3.07 3.14 -4.79
C LEU A 55 2.07 1.99 -4.72
N THR A 56 2.08 1.23 -3.63
CA THR A 56 1.14 0.13 -3.41
C THR A 56 -0.30 0.65 -3.27
N ALA A 57 -0.50 1.75 -2.54
CA ALA A 57 -1.80 2.39 -2.39
C ALA A 57 -2.33 2.97 -3.72
N MET A 58 -1.46 3.57 -4.53
CA MET A 58 -1.82 4.04 -5.87
C MET A 58 -2.23 2.90 -6.79
N ALA A 59 -1.51 1.76 -6.76
CA ALA A 59 -1.90 0.58 -7.51
C ALA A 59 -3.27 0.05 -7.07
N ALA A 60 -3.51 -0.06 -5.76
CA ALA A 60 -4.80 -0.47 -5.20
C ALA A 60 -5.93 0.48 -5.62
N PHE A 61 -5.68 1.80 -5.66
CA PHE A 61 -6.63 2.79 -6.14
C PHE A 61 -7.00 2.57 -7.62
N VAL A 62 -6.01 2.36 -8.49
CA VAL A 62 -6.24 2.07 -9.92
C VAL A 62 -7.05 0.79 -10.11
N VAL A 63 -6.73 -0.28 -9.39
CA VAL A 63 -7.53 -1.52 -9.42
C VAL A 63 -8.97 -1.26 -8.96
N GLY A 64 -9.14 -0.46 -7.89
CA GLY A 64 -10.46 -0.03 -7.42
C GLY A 64 -11.25 0.69 -8.50
N LEU A 65 -10.64 1.62 -9.24
CA LEU A 65 -11.31 2.29 -10.36
C LEU A 65 -11.73 1.30 -11.46
N ILE A 66 -10.85 0.37 -11.83
CA ILE A 66 -11.14 -0.64 -12.87
C ILE A 66 -12.32 -1.53 -12.47
N VAL A 67 -12.41 -1.92 -11.19
CA VAL A 67 -13.46 -2.82 -10.69
C VAL A 67 -14.78 -2.08 -10.44
N PHE A 68 -14.74 -0.89 -9.82
CA PHE A 68 -15.93 -0.23 -9.32
C PHE A 68 -16.53 0.81 -10.28
N VAL A 69 -15.75 1.47 -11.13
CA VAL A 69 -16.27 2.53 -12.03
C VAL A 69 -17.30 2.00 -13.03
N PRO A 70 -17.05 0.90 -13.78
CA PRO A 70 -18.03 0.40 -14.74
C PRO A 70 -19.34 0.01 -14.06
N LYS A 71 -19.25 -0.64 -12.89
CA LYS A 71 -20.42 -1.07 -12.11
C LYS A 71 -21.23 0.10 -11.54
N LEU A 72 -20.57 1.20 -11.23
CA LEU A 72 -21.24 2.41 -10.76
C LEU A 72 -21.95 3.12 -11.91
N ILE A 73 -21.34 3.16 -13.10
CA ILE A 73 -21.96 3.70 -14.31
C ILE A 73 -23.19 2.87 -14.70
N ASP A 74 -23.10 1.54 -14.66
CA ASP A 74 -24.23 0.66 -14.98
C ASP A 74 -25.40 0.76 -13.98
N LEU A 75 -25.16 1.32 -12.79
CA LEU A 75 -26.18 1.50 -11.75
C LEU A 75 -26.95 2.81 -11.90
N LEU A 76 -26.41 3.79 -12.64
CA LEU A 76 -27.00 5.11 -12.89
C LEU A 76 -27.94 5.07 -14.11
#